data_AF-A0A7C6PQT5-F1
#
_entry.id   AF-A0A7C6PQT5-F1
#
_cell.length_a   1.000
_cell.length_b   1.000
_cell.length_c   1.000
_cell.angle_alpha   90.00
_cell.angle_beta   90.00
_cell.angle_gamma   90.00
#
_symmetry.space_group_name_H-M   'P 1'
#
loop_
_entity.id
_entity.type
_entity.pdbx_description
1 polymer ?
#
loop_
_entity_poly.entity_id
_entity_poly.type
_entity_poly.pdbx_seq_one_letter_code
_entity_poly.pdbx_strand_id
1 'polypeptide(L)'
;MEQERRVLAIDPGRYKTGLAVVTSGGKVLFRRVVTREELLEAVETAWYQYAPVAVVVGDRTGAKELLDFLEEHGPPGIRGHIQFVHEDGTSLAARALYWKENPPRGWRRLLPEGLRQPPVPVDDFAAVILAYRYFSRMVT
;
A
#
# COMPACT_ATOMS: atom_id res chain seq x y z
N MET A 1 21.82 4.43 14.06
CA MET A 1 20.84 3.43 13.62
C MET A 1 19.86 4.15 12.72
N GLU A 2 19.86 3.83 11.43
CA GLU A 2 18.94 4.45 10.50
C GLU A 2 17.53 3.99 10.85
N GLN A 3 16.66 4.92 11.26
CA GLN A 3 15.28 4.57 11.57
C GLN A 3 14.59 4.16 10.28
N GLU A 4 14.12 2.92 10.25
CA GLU A 4 13.40 2.37 9.10
C GLU A 4 12.11 3.17 8.87
N ARG A 5 12.01 3.84 7.71
CA ARG A 5 10.85 4.68 7.37
C ARG A 5 9.64 3.78 7.15
N ARG A 6 8.45 4.27 7.47
CA ARG A 6 7.19 3.55 7.31
C ARG A 6 6.22 4.40 6.54
N VAL A 7 5.43 3.78 5.66
CA VAL A 7 4.36 4.47 4.96
C VAL A 7 3.06 3.72 5.14
N LEU A 8 1.99 4.47 5.33
CA LEU A 8 0.63 3.95 5.28
C LEU A 8 0.12 4.12 3.86
N ALA A 9 -0.06 3.03 3.13
CA ALA A 9 -0.71 3.06 1.83
C ALA A 9 -2.21 2.77 1.97
N ILE A 10 -3.02 3.55 1.26
CA ILE A 10 -4.48 3.43 1.20
C ILE A 10 -4.88 3.34 -0.27
N ASP A 11 -5.52 2.22 -0.60
CA ASP A 11 -6.03 1.96 -1.92
C ASP A 11 -7.56 2.00 -1.92
N PRO A 12 -8.18 3.11 -2.37
CA PRO A 12 -9.63 3.24 -2.39
C PRO A 12 -10.25 2.32 -3.43
N GLY A 13 -11.33 1.65 -3.03
CA GLY A 13 -12.21 0.91 -3.91
C GLY A 13 -13.66 1.31 -3.68
N ARG A 14 -14.55 0.92 -4.61
CA ARG A 14 -15.97 1.34 -4.59
C ARG A 14 -16.72 0.90 -3.33
N TYR A 15 -16.38 -0.27 -2.79
CA TYR A 15 -17.08 -0.89 -1.65
C TYR A 15 -16.18 -1.19 -0.46
N LYS A 16 -14.87 -1.36 -0.72
CA LYS A 16 -13.86 -1.69 0.28
C LYS A 16 -12.59 -0.92 -0.03
N THR A 17 -11.84 -0.61 1.01
CA THR A 17 -10.58 0.11 0.93
C THR A 17 -9.46 -0.78 1.46
N GLY A 18 -8.39 -0.92 0.69
CA GLY A 18 -7.17 -1.61 1.14
C GLY A 18 -6.28 -0.67 1.93
N LEU A 19 -5.71 -1.14 3.04
CA LEU A 19 -4.72 -0.43 3.84
C LEU A 19 -3.52 -1.31 4.09
N ALA A 20 -2.33 -0.72 4.04
CA ALA A 20 -1.10 -1.39 4.44
C ALA A 20 -0.11 -0.42 5.07
N VAL A 21 0.57 -0.84 6.14
CA VAL A 21 1.78 -0.16 6.62
C VAL A 21 2.99 -0.96 6.20
N VAL A 22 3.91 -0.33 5.48
CA VAL A 22 5.10 -0.98 4.93
C VAL A 22 6.35 -0.18 5.29
N THR A 23 7.41 -0.88 5.64
CA THR A 23 8.72 -0.28 5.91
C THR A 23 9.52 -0.03 4.63
N SER A 24 10.52 0.84 4.70
CA SER A 24 11.47 1.08 3.60
C SER A 24 12.31 -0.16 3.26
N GLY A 25 12.48 -1.09 4.20
CA GLY A 25 13.07 -2.42 3.95
C GLY A 25 12.10 -3.44 3.36
N GLY A 26 10.88 -3.04 3.00
CA GLY A 26 9.90 -3.90 2.32
C GLY A 26 9.06 -4.77 3.26
N LYS A 27 9.16 -4.61 4.58
CA LYS A 27 8.38 -5.40 5.54
C LYS A 27 6.96 -4.85 5.66
N VAL A 28 5.95 -5.71 5.50
CA VAL A 28 4.55 -5.38 5.79
C VAL A 28 4.30 -5.52 7.29
N LEU A 29 3.98 -4.41 7.96
CA LEU A 29 3.70 -4.36 9.41
C LEU A 29 2.21 -4.45 9.73
N PHE A 30 1.38 -3.98 8.82
CA PHE A 30 -0.08 -3.96 8.93
C PHE A 30 -0.69 -4.14 7.55
N ARG A 31 -1.80 -4.87 7.47
CA ARG A 31 -2.61 -4.99 6.25
C ARG A 31 -4.05 -5.29 6.61
N ARG A 32 -5.00 -4.51 6.07
CA ARG A 32 -6.44 -4.79 6.16
C ARG A 32 -7.13 -4.39 4.87
N VAL A 33 -8.22 -5.08 4.56
CA VAL A 33 -9.23 -4.62 3.60
C VAL A 33 -10.48 -4.36 4.42
N VAL A 34 -10.98 -3.13 4.40
CA VAL A 34 -12.02 -2.65 5.32
C VAL A 34 -13.17 -2.02 4.56
N THR A 35 -14.35 -1.99 5.18
CA THR A 35 -15.49 -1.23 4.64
C THR A 35 -15.33 0.27 4.92
N ARG A 36 -16.27 1.10 4.44
CA ARG A 36 -16.23 2.56 4.67
C ARG A 36 -16.42 2.91 6.14
N GLU A 37 -17.20 2.10 6.86
CA GLU A 37 -17.50 2.26 8.29
C GLU A 37 -16.28 1.94 9.16
N GLU A 38 -15.47 0.97 8.75
CA GLU A 38 -14.26 0.52 9.46
C GLU A 38 -13.01 1.35 9.09
N LEU A 39 -13.10 2.18 8.04
CA LEU A 39 -11.96 2.88 7.46
C LEU A 39 -11.26 3.79 8.47
N LEU A 40 -12.02 4.59 9.22
CA LEU A 40 -11.45 5.55 10.15
C LEU A 40 -10.65 4.85 11.25
N GLU A 41 -11.23 3.84 11.89
CA GLU A 41 -10.58 3.04 12.93
C GLU A 41 -9.29 2.38 12.40
N ALA A 42 -9.33 1.84 11.19
CA ALA A 42 -8.16 1.23 10.56
C ALA A 42 -7.05 2.24 10.28
N VAL A 43 -7.39 3.46 9.84
CA VAL A 43 -6.43 4.54 9.61
C VAL A 43 -5.84 5.03 10.93
N GLU A 44 -6.65 5.25 11.96
CA GLU A 44 -6.18 5.66 13.28
C GLU A 44 -5.24 4.62 13.89
N THR A 45 -5.62 3.34 13.83
CA THR A 45 -4.76 2.23 14.27
C THR A 45 -3.42 2.29 13.55
N ALA A 46 -3.43 2.41 12.22
CA ALA A 46 -2.22 2.47 11.43
C ALA A 46 -1.36 3.71 11.75
N TRP A 47 -1.99 4.86 11.95
CA TRP A 47 -1.35 6.13 12.25
C TRP A 47 -0.66 6.11 13.62
N TYR A 48 -1.40 5.78 14.68
CA TYR A 48 -0.89 5.85 16.05
C TYR A 48 0.07 4.71 16.39
N GLN A 49 -0.14 3.49 15.88
CA GLN A 49 0.72 2.36 16.22
C GLN A 49 2.05 2.37 15.46
N TYR A 50 2.06 2.84 14.21
CA TYR A 50 3.23 2.70 13.35
C TYR A 50 3.92 4.02 13.01
N ALA A 51 3.28 5.17 13.27
CA ALA A 51 3.83 6.51 13.01
C ALA A 51 4.42 6.62 11.59
N PRO A 52 3.60 6.46 10.54
CA PRO A 52 4.07 6.52 9.16
C PRO A 52 4.59 7.93 8.83
N VAL A 53 5.68 8.01 8.08
CA VAL A 53 6.24 9.29 7.61
C VAL A 53 5.51 9.84 6.39
N ALA A 54 4.69 9.01 5.73
CA ALA A 54 3.83 9.41 4.62
C ALA A 54 2.57 8.54 4.57
N VAL A 55 1.48 9.13 4.10
CA VAL A 55 0.24 8.43 3.73
C VAL A 55 0.13 8.44 2.22
N VAL A 56 0.21 7.27 1.61
CA VAL A 56 0.20 7.12 0.16
C VAL A 56 -1.20 6.74 -0.28
N VAL A 57 -1.81 7.52 -1.15
CA VAL A 57 -3.18 7.26 -1.65
C VAL A 57 -3.14 6.92 -3.13
N GLY A 58 -3.77 5.79 -3.50
CA GLY A 58 -3.93 5.39 -4.89
C GLY A 58 -4.86 6.38 -5.60
N ASP A 59 -4.52 6.73 -6.84
CA ASP A 59 -5.23 7.76 -7.63
C ASP A 59 -6.49 7.25 -8.36
N ARG A 60 -6.97 6.06 -8.00
CA ARG A 60 -8.21 5.48 -8.54
C ARG A 60 -9.47 6.23 -8.12
N THR A 61 -10.60 5.78 -8.68
CA THR A 61 -11.95 6.19 -8.29
C THR A 61 -12.13 6.17 -6.77
N GLY A 62 -12.50 7.31 -6.19
CA GLY A 62 -12.69 7.48 -4.74
C GLY A 62 -11.54 8.17 -4.00
N ALA A 63 -10.40 8.46 -4.67
CA ALA A 63 -9.26 9.13 -4.03
C ALA A 63 -9.60 10.52 -3.46
N LYS A 64 -10.40 11.31 -4.18
CA LYS A 64 -10.86 12.63 -3.72
C LYS A 64 -11.80 12.51 -2.52
N GLU A 65 -12.80 11.63 -2.58
CA GLU A 65 -13.72 11.41 -1.45
C GLU A 65 -12.98 10.91 -0.20
N LEU A 66 -11.99 10.04 -0.39
CA LEU A 66 -11.13 9.55 0.68
C LEU A 66 -10.31 10.70 1.30
N LEU A 67 -9.75 11.58 0.47
CA LEU A 67 -9.01 12.75 0.95
C LEU A 67 -9.92 13.65 1.81
N ASP A 68 -11.08 14.05 1.28
CA ASP A 68 -12.03 14.92 1.98
C ASP A 68 -12.47 14.27 3.31
N PHE A 69 -12.73 12.96 3.30
CA PHE A 69 -13.06 12.19 4.50
C PHE A 69 -11.94 12.18 5.55
N LEU A 70 -10.69 11.98 5.14
CA LEU A 70 -9.53 11.97 6.04
C LEU A 70 -9.15 13.37 6.53
N GLU A 71 -9.43 14.42 5.76
CA GLU A 71 -9.30 15.81 6.20
C GLU A 71 -10.28 16.13 7.33
N GLU A 72 -11.52 15.67 7.20
CA GLU A 72 -12.60 15.98 8.14
C GLU A 72 -12.54 15.12 9.41
N HIS A 73 -12.23 13.83 9.26
CA HIS A 73 -12.36 12.86 10.35
C HIS A 73 -11.05 12.21 10.79
N GLY A 74 -9.99 12.34 9.99
CA GLY A 74 -8.74 11.62 10.21
C GLY A 74 -7.91 12.16 11.38
N PRO A 75 -6.83 11.45 11.73
CA PRO A 75 -5.89 11.89 12.76
C PRO A 75 -5.34 13.31 12.51
N PRO A 76 -5.09 14.11 13.57
CA PRO A 76 -4.52 15.44 13.42
C PRO A 76 -3.22 15.44 12.61
N GLY A 77 -3.14 16.31 11.60
CA GLY A 77 -1.96 16.48 10.76
C GLY A 77 -1.78 15.43 9.66
N ILE A 78 -2.67 14.44 9.55
CA ILE A 78 -2.61 13.41 8.49
C ILE A 78 -2.55 14.04 7.10
N ARG A 79 -3.30 15.14 6.89
CA ARG A 79 -3.37 15.89 5.64
C ARG A 79 -2.00 16.31 5.11
N GLY A 80 -1.09 16.75 5.98
CA GLY A 80 0.27 17.16 5.59
C GLY A 80 1.17 16.01 5.16
N HIS A 81 0.76 14.76 5.38
CA HIS A 81 1.52 13.55 5.06
C HIS A 81 0.99 12.83 3.81
N ILE A 82 -0.16 13.27 3.27
CA ILE A 82 -0.81 12.59 2.14
C ILE A 82 -0.06 12.87 0.83
N GLN A 83 0.28 11.81 0.11
CA GLN A 83 0.90 11.84 -1.21
C GLN A 83 0.15 10.92 -2.17
N PHE A 84 -0.20 11.44 -3.34
CA PHE A 84 -0.86 10.63 -4.37
C PHE A 84 0.17 9.88 -5.20
N VAL A 85 -0.10 8.60 -5.45
CA VAL A 85 0.75 7.76 -6.31
C VAL A 85 -0.08 7.25 -7.47
N HIS A 86 0.26 7.75 -8.66
CA HIS A 86 -0.38 7.33 -9.90
C HIS A 86 -0.21 5.83 -10.20
N GLU A 87 -1.33 5.15 -10.46
CA GLU A 87 -1.41 3.76 -10.92
C GLU A 87 -1.33 3.63 -12.45
N ASP A 88 -0.42 4.32 -13.12
CA ASP A 88 -0.20 4.04 -14.54
C ASP A 88 0.43 2.65 -14.71
N GLY A 89 -0.33 1.73 -15.30
CA GLY A 89 0.19 0.59 -16.02
C GLY A 89 0.71 -0.58 -15.17
N THR A 90 -0.12 -1.62 -15.16
CA THR A 90 0.25 -3.04 -15.16
C THR A 90 0.47 -3.71 -13.79
N SER A 91 -0.48 -4.60 -13.47
CA SER A 91 -0.31 -5.68 -12.50
C SER A 91 0.94 -6.53 -12.76
N LEU A 92 1.49 -6.49 -13.99
CA LEU A 92 2.77 -7.11 -14.35
C LEU A 92 3.96 -6.49 -13.60
N ALA A 93 4.08 -5.16 -13.54
CA ALA A 93 5.16 -4.51 -12.81
C ALA A 93 5.10 -4.81 -11.30
N ALA A 94 3.88 -4.87 -10.76
CA ALA A 94 3.65 -5.25 -9.36
C ALA A 94 4.04 -6.71 -9.08
N ARG A 95 3.70 -7.63 -10.00
CA ARG A 95 4.11 -9.05 -9.90
C ARG A 95 5.63 -9.20 -10.02
N ALA A 96 6.26 -8.49 -10.95
CA ALA A 96 7.71 -8.49 -11.11
C ALA A 96 8.42 -8.00 -9.84
N LEU A 97 7.93 -6.90 -9.26
CA LEU A 97 8.45 -6.37 -8.00
C LEU A 97 8.27 -7.35 -6.84
N TYR A 98 7.10 -7.98 -6.72
CA TYR A 98 6.86 -9.01 -5.72
C TYR A 98 7.88 -10.15 -5.81
N TRP A 99 8.16 -10.65 -7.02
CA TRP A 99 9.12 -11.75 -7.22
C TRP A 99 10.59 -11.33 -7.08
N LYS A 100 10.91 -10.06 -7.28
CA LYS A 100 12.22 -9.49 -6.97
C LYS A 100 12.49 -9.51 -5.46
N GLU A 101 11.51 -9.09 -4.68
CA GLU A 101 11.61 -9.03 -3.20
C GLU A 101 11.34 -10.39 -2.53
N ASN A 102 10.58 -11.27 -3.18
CA ASN A 102 10.25 -12.61 -2.70
C ASN A 102 10.67 -13.64 -3.76
N PRO A 103 11.97 -13.97 -3.87
CA PRO A 103 12.45 -14.87 -4.90
C PRO A 103 11.68 -16.20 -4.88
N PRO A 104 11.23 -16.71 -6.04
CA PRO A 104 10.43 -17.92 -6.10
C PRO A 104 11.22 -19.12 -5.56
N ARG A 105 10.61 -19.83 -4.60
CA ARG A 105 11.16 -21.04 -3.98
C ARG A 105 10.43 -22.29 -4.49
N GLY A 106 11.14 -23.42 -4.50
CA GLY A 106 10.61 -24.72 -4.92
C GLY A 106 10.22 -24.77 -6.40
N TRP A 107 9.12 -25.44 -6.72
CA TRP A 107 8.64 -25.66 -8.10
C TRP A 107 8.35 -24.36 -8.86
N ARG A 108 8.05 -23.26 -8.16
CA ARG A 108 7.76 -21.95 -8.76
C ARG A 108 8.98 -21.30 -9.42
N ARG A 109 10.20 -21.76 -9.12
CA ARG A 109 11.43 -21.33 -9.82
C ARG A 109 11.45 -21.77 -11.28
N LEU A 110 10.75 -22.87 -11.60
CA LEU A 110 10.68 -23.43 -12.96
C LEU A 110 9.67 -22.72 -13.87
N LEU A 111 8.80 -21.86 -13.30
CA LEU A 111 7.86 -21.06 -14.08
C LEU A 111 8.55 -19.81 -14.64
N PRO A 112 8.30 -19.42 -15.91
CA PRO A 112 8.67 -18.11 -16.45
C PRO A 112 8.04 -16.96 -15.66
N GLU A 113 8.73 -15.82 -15.52
CA GLU A 113 8.28 -14.68 -14.69
C GLU A 113 6.86 -14.21 -15.00
N GLY A 114 6.48 -14.15 -16.29
CA GLY A 114 5.13 -13.77 -16.70
C GLY A 114 4.02 -14.75 -16.29
N LEU A 115 4.37 -16.00 -15.96
CA LEU A 115 3.45 -17.05 -15.51
C LEU A 115 3.47 -17.25 -13.98
N ARG A 116 4.34 -16.53 -13.26
CA ARG A 116 4.40 -16.63 -11.79
C ARG A 116 3.31 -15.77 -11.17
N GLN A 117 2.21 -16.39 -10.79
CA GLN A 117 1.19 -15.73 -9.98
C GLN A 117 1.64 -15.72 -8.51
N PRO A 118 1.67 -14.54 -7.84
CA PRO A 118 1.89 -14.47 -6.41
C PRO A 118 0.92 -15.43 -5.70
N PRO A 119 1.37 -16.19 -4.68
CA PRO A 119 0.53 -17.15 -3.96
C PRO A 119 -0.55 -16.51 -3.08
N VAL A 120 -0.69 -15.19 -3.19
CA VAL A 120 -1.62 -14.37 -2.44
C VAL A 120 -2.55 -13.67 -3.44
N PRO A 121 -3.86 -13.54 -3.13
CA PRO A 121 -4.79 -12.80 -3.97
C PRO A 121 -4.24 -11.40 -4.22
N VAL A 122 -4.10 -11.02 -5.49
CA VAL A 122 -3.45 -9.76 -5.89
C VAL A 122 -4.31 -8.55 -5.54
N ASP A 123 -5.63 -8.75 -5.43
CA ASP A 123 -6.59 -7.70 -5.13
C ASP A 123 -6.49 -7.19 -3.68
N ASP A 124 -6.17 -8.07 -2.71
CA ASP A 124 -5.99 -7.69 -1.29
C ASP A 124 -4.62 -7.01 -1.01
N PHE A 125 -3.76 -6.91 -2.03
CA PHE A 125 -2.40 -6.41 -1.91
C PHE A 125 -2.17 -5.07 -2.59
N ALA A 126 -3.20 -4.46 -3.18
CA ALA A 126 -3.07 -3.20 -3.89
C ALA A 126 -2.40 -2.10 -3.04
N ALA A 127 -2.80 -1.96 -1.78
CA ALA A 127 -2.16 -1.02 -0.84
C ALA A 127 -0.67 -1.35 -0.58
N VAL A 128 -0.29 -2.63 -0.46
CA VAL A 128 1.11 -3.02 -0.28
C VAL A 128 1.94 -2.65 -1.52
N ILE A 129 1.40 -2.92 -2.72
CA ILE A 129 2.04 -2.56 -3.99
C ILE A 129 2.21 -1.04 -4.10
N LEU A 130 1.20 -0.28 -3.69
CA LEU A 130 1.24 1.18 -3.66
C LEU A 130 2.38 1.70 -2.77
N ALA A 131 2.55 1.13 -1.58
CA ALA A 131 3.66 1.46 -0.69
C ALA A 131 5.03 1.14 -1.30
N TYR A 132 5.20 -0.02 -1.95
CA TYR A 132 6.45 -0.34 -2.61
C TYR A 132 6.77 0.58 -3.79
N ARG A 133 5.75 1.00 -4.54
CA ARG A 133 5.90 1.98 -5.63
C ARG A 133 6.37 3.33 -5.10
N TYR A 134 5.79 3.77 -3.99
CA TYR A 134 6.19 5.00 -3.31
C TYR A 134 7.69 4.97 -2.96
N PHE A 135 8.16 3.91 -2.29
CA PHE A 135 9.58 3.79 -1.96
C PHE A 135 10.47 3.67 -3.20
N SER A 136 10.02 3.00 -4.25
CA SER A 136 10.80 2.87 -5.50
C SER A 136 11.00 4.22 -6.19
N ARG A 137 9.99 5.10 -6.18
CA ARG A 137 10.08 6.46 -6.74
C ARG A 137 11.00 7.38 -5.94
N MET A 138 11.15 7.16 -4.63
CA MET A 138 12.06 7.95 -3.79
C MET A 138 13.55 7.64 -3.99
N VAL A 139 13.88 6.51 -4.62
CA VAL A 139 15.26 6.06 -4.85
C VAL A 139 15.78 6.48 -6.23
N THR A 140 14.93 7.04 -7.09
CA THR A 140 15.29 7.60 -8.40
C THR A 140 15.40 9.13 -8.32
#